data_AF-A0ABD6IRV8-F1
#
_entry.id   AF-A0ABD6IRV8-F1
#
_cell.length_a   1.000
_cell.length_b   1.000
_cell.length_c   1.000
_cell.angle_alpha   90.00
_cell.angle_beta   90.00
_cell.angle_gamma   90.00
#
_symmetry.space_group_name_H-M   'P 1'
#
loop_
_entity.id
_entity.type
_entity.pdbx_description
1 polymer ?
#
loop_
_entity_poly.entity_id
_entity_poly.type
_entity_poly.pdbx_seq_one_letter_code
_entity_poly.pdbx_strand_id
1 'polypeptide(L)'
;ATALAAPLTGGGPVLLAVAAQSLYLAAAGVLLVLAREKTLLAALSPLLAGAACLLRWDPGTLVRLGLPLLALLATLAATAHALRGLLRKPGAEGGRRPPLRWSLPYGLFGLAAGLLVLLEGRREPYAVIVLTLSMGPAEWLLYRYRGLSVAALRATATPAGFLLRSAGVLGLCLLGYLLPLLPAAYLTGAPPVPLLLLAATLWTALLLQAFGTAWPPAVICLAAAGTAGAVSALRLPPGPAALPLACAAAVPCLLACALRLLGRPARHA
;
A
#
# COMPACT_ATOMS: atom_id res chain seq x y z
N ALA A 1 2.63 -14.12 -1.01
CA ALA A 1 3.59 -13.32 -1.81
C ALA A 1 4.69 -14.21 -2.40
N THR A 2 5.51 -14.86 -1.57
CA THR A 2 6.59 -15.80 -1.99
C THR A 2 6.15 -16.91 -2.93
N ALA A 3 5.07 -17.64 -2.61
CA ALA A 3 4.58 -18.74 -3.47
C ALA A 3 4.09 -18.26 -4.85
N LEU A 4 3.59 -17.02 -4.95
CA LEU A 4 3.15 -16.40 -6.21
C LEU A 4 4.29 -15.76 -7.00
N ALA A 5 5.36 -15.38 -6.31
CA ALA A 5 6.57 -14.86 -6.93
C ALA A 5 7.38 -16.00 -7.59
N ALA A 6 7.37 -17.21 -7.04
CA ALA A 6 8.13 -18.36 -7.54
C ALA A 6 8.07 -18.59 -9.07
N PRO A 7 6.90 -18.57 -9.75
CA PRO A 7 6.84 -18.71 -11.21
C PRO A 7 7.28 -17.45 -11.98
N LEU A 8 7.35 -16.29 -11.32
CA LEU A 8 7.71 -14.99 -11.91
C LEU A 8 9.20 -14.64 -11.68
N THR A 9 9.87 -15.34 -10.77
CA THR A 9 11.27 -15.15 -10.41
C THR A 9 12.16 -16.08 -11.22
N GLY A 10 13.09 -15.53 -12.01
CA GLY A 10 14.04 -16.28 -12.84
C GLY A 10 15.17 -16.98 -12.07
N GLY A 11 15.03 -17.26 -10.76
CA GLY A 11 16.04 -17.96 -9.96
C GLY A 11 15.85 -17.91 -8.43
N GLY A 12 16.51 -18.83 -7.72
CA GLY A 12 16.49 -18.97 -6.26
C GLY A 12 16.84 -17.72 -5.42
N PRO A 13 17.83 -16.88 -5.78
CA PRO A 13 18.16 -15.70 -4.97
C PRO A 13 17.04 -14.65 -4.94
N VAL A 14 16.27 -14.51 -6.03
CA VAL A 14 15.15 -13.57 -6.08
C VAL A 14 14.01 -14.04 -5.17
N LEU A 15 13.75 -15.36 -5.13
CA LEU A 15 12.76 -15.93 -4.22
C LEU A 15 13.13 -15.69 -2.75
N LEU A 16 14.42 -15.84 -2.41
CA LEU A 16 14.94 -15.52 -1.07
C LEU A 16 14.76 -14.04 -0.72
N ALA A 17 15.06 -13.12 -1.66
CA ALA A 17 14.86 -11.69 -1.45
C ALA A 17 13.37 -11.35 -1.23
N VAL A 18 12.46 -11.96 -1.99
CA VAL A 18 11.02 -11.79 -1.82
C VAL A 18 10.55 -12.36 -0.47
N ALA A 19 11.11 -13.49 -0.04
CA ALA A 19 10.82 -14.08 1.26
C ALA A 19 11.28 -13.17 2.41
N ALA A 20 12.52 -12.69 2.33
CA ALA A 20 13.09 -11.75 3.28
C ALA A 20 12.22 -10.48 3.39
N GLN A 21 11.84 -9.88 2.25
CA GLN A 21 11.03 -8.66 2.25
C GLN A 21 9.61 -8.88 2.78
N SER A 22 9.00 -10.03 2.44
CA SER A 22 7.68 -10.39 2.97
C SER A 22 7.71 -10.58 4.49
N LEU A 23 8.78 -11.22 5.00
CA LEU A 23 8.98 -11.46 6.42
C LEU A 23 9.25 -10.16 7.18
N TYR A 24 10.07 -9.27 6.61
CA TYR A 24 10.27 -7.91 7.12
C TYR A 24 8.97 -7.13 7.22
N LEU A 25 8.17 -7.08 6.15
CA LEU A 25 6.90 -6.34 6.12
C LEU A 25 5.91 -6.89 7.17
N ALA A 26 5.83 -8.21 7.33
CA ALA A 26 5.01 -8.84 8.36
C ALA A 26 5.46 -8.46 9.77
N ALA A 27 6.78 -8.51 10.04
CA ALA A 27 7.36 -8.16 11.33
C ALA A 27 7.15 -6.67 11.67
N ALA A 28 7.47 -5.78 10.72
CA ALA A 28 7.25 -4.34 10.84
C ALA A 28 5.77 -4.02 11.11
N GLY A 29 4.84 -4.66 10.39
CA GLY A 29 3.41 -4.51 10.61
C GLY A 29 2.97 -4.88 12.03
N VAL A 30 3.48 -5.98 12.58
CA VAL A 30 3.21 -6.37 13.97
C VAL A 30 3.73 -5.30 14.95
N LEU A 31 4.96 -4.82 14.77
CA LEU A 31 5.53 -3.80 15.64
C LEU A 31 4.74 -2.48 15.60
N LEU A 32 4.28 -2.06 14.41
CA LEU A 32 3.45 -0.86 14.25
C LEU A 32 2.09 -1.01 14.94
N VAL A 33 1.42 -2.16 14.78
CA VAL A 33 0.15 -2.45 15.47
C VAL A 33 0.32 -2.44 17.00
N LEU A 34 1.49 -2.84 17.50
CA LEU A 34 1.82 -2.80 18.92
C LEU A 34 2.38 -1.44 19.39
N ALA A 35 2.31 -0.40 18.55
CA ALA A 35 2.85 0.94 18.83
C ALA A 35 4.34 0.95 19.22
N ARG A 36 5.15 0.06 18.63
CA ARG A 36 6.59 -0.07 18.85
C ARG A 36 7.43 0.63 17.77
N GLU A 37 6.98 1.79 17.33
CA GLU A 37 7.60 2.59 16.27
C GLU A 37 9.06 2.90 16.55
N LYS A 38 9.39 3.29 17.79
CA LYS A 38 10.78 3.59 18.20
C LYS A 38 11.69 2.37 18.09
N THR A 39 11.17 1.19 18.42
CA THR A 39 11.91 -0.08 18.32
C THR A 39 12.13 -0.46 16.86
N LEU A 40 11.13 -0.26 16.01
CA LEU A 40 11.26 -0.45 14.57
C LEU A 40 12.30 0.51 13.98
N LEU A 41 12.27 1.79 14.35
CA LEU A 41 13.23 2.80 13.90
C LEU A 41 14.66 2.45 14.35
N ALA A 42 14.84 1.98 15.58
CA ALA A 42 16.13 1.49 16.06
C ALA A 42 16.64 0.29 15.24
N ALA A 43 15.77 -0.67 14.92
CA ALA A 43 16.12 -1.82 14.08
C ALA A 43 16.47 -1.43 12.63
N LEU A 44 15.92 -0.33 12.13
CA LEU A 44 16.19 0.21 10.79
C LEU A 44 17.42 1.14 10.72
N SER A 45 17.92 1.61 11.86
CA SER A 45 19.07 2.51 11.93
C SER A 45 20.31 2.06 11.15
N PRO A 46 20.68 0.76 11.07
CA PRO A 46 21.83 0.32 10.30
C PRO A 46 21.62 0.52 8.79
N LEU A 47 20.38 0.36 8.32
CA LEU A 47 20.00 0.53 6.93
C LEU A 47 20.02 2.02 6.55
N LEU A 48 19.55 2.89 7.44
CA LEU A 48 19.64 4.35 7.28
C LEU A 48 21.10 4.83 7.24
N ALA A 49 21.95 4.32 8.13
CA ALA A 49 23.37 4.62 8.14
C ALA A 49 24.05 4.16 6.83
N GLY A 50 23.74 2.95 6.36
CA GLY A 50 24.22 2.42 5.08
C GLY A 50 23.80 3.27 3.88
N ALA A 51 22.53 3.69 3.84
CA ALA A 51 22.02 4.56 2.80
C ALA A 51 22.71 5.92 2.79
N ALA A 52 23.00 6.50 3.95
CA ALA A 52 23.76 7.74 4.06
C ALA A 52 25.22 7.58 3.61
N CYS A 53 25.86 6.44 3.92
CA CYS A 53 27.21 6.13 3.45
C CYS A 53 27.27 6.01 1.92
N LEU A 54 26.28 5.37 1.30
CA LEU A 54 26.17 5.21 -0.16
C LEU A 54 26.13 6.54 -0.92
N LEU A 55 25.69 7.62 -0.26
CA LEU A 55 25.70 8.97 -0.83
C LEU A 55 27.11 9.55 -0.99
N ARG A 56 28.09 9.03 -0.23
CA ARG A 56 29.47 9.53 -0.17
C ARG A 56 30.48 8.55 -0.78
N TRP A 57 30.29 7.25 -0.56
CA TRP A 57 31.21 6.21 -1.00
C TRP A 57 30.49 4.88 -1.18
N ASP A 58 30.95 4.04 -2.11
CA ASP A 58 30.46 2.66 -2.28
C ASP A 58 31.05 1.65 -1.27
N PRO A 59 30.29 1.19 -0.25
CA PRO A 59 30.80 0.34 0.83
C PRO A 59 31.01 -1.13 0.45
N GLY A 60 30.92 -1.47 -0.84
CA GLY A 60 31.14 -2.81 -1.35
C GLY A 60 29.98 -3.78 -1.10
N THR A 61 30.00 -4.91 -1.79
CA THR A 61 28.88 -5.87 -1.84
C THR A 61 28.50 -6.45 -0.48
N LEU A 62 29.49 -6.72 0.39
CA LEU A 62 29.25 -7.31 1.70
C LEU A 62 28.43 -6.39 2.61
N VAL A 63 28.74 -5.09 2.62
CA VAL A 63 28.01 -4.11 3.45
C VAL A 63 26.61 -3.86 2.88
N ARG A 64 26.49 -3.79 1.54
CA ARG A 64 25.20 -3.64 0.84
C ARG A 64 24.22 -4.79 1.12
N LEU A 65 24.72 -6.01 1.36
CA LEU A 65 23.90 -7.18 1.72
C LEU A 65 23.74 -7.35 3.23
N GLY A 66 24.79 -7.09 3.99
CA GLY A 66 24.82 -7.26 5.44
C GLY A 66 23.88 -6.30 6.17
N LEU A 67 23.80 -5.04 5.75
CA LEU A 67 22.95 -4.05 6.42
C LEU A 67 21.45 -4.34 6.28
N PRO A 68 20.90 -4.67 5.09
CA PRO A 68 19.51 -5.13 4.97
C PRO A 68 19.23 -6.41 5.75
N LEU A 69 20.16 -7.38 5.74
CA LEU A 69 19.99 -8.62 6.49
C LEU A 69 19.95 -8.37 8.00
N LEU A 70 20.83 -7.50 8.51
CA LEU A 70 20.86 -7.13 9.92
C LEU A 70 19.57 -6.40 10.34
N ALA A 71 19.06 -5.50 9.49
CA ALA A 71 17.78 -4.84 9.74
C ALA A 71 16.60 -5.84 9.77
N LEU A 72 16.58 -6.81 8.85
CA LEU A 72 15.59 -7.90 8.86
C LEU A 72 15.67 -8.72 10.15
N LEU A 73 16.86 -9.16 10.55
CA LEU A 73 17.05 -9.96 11.75
C LEU A 73 16.68 -9.18 13.03
N ALA A 74 17.06 -7.91 13.10
CA ALA A 74 16.73 -7.03 14.22
C ALA A 74 15.21 -6.81 14.34
N THR A 75 14.52 -6.57 13.23
CA THR A 75 13.05 -6.42 13.23
C THR A 75 12.33 -7.70 13.63
N LEU A 76 12.82 -8.86 13.17
CA LEU A 76 12.28 -10.16 13.59
C LEU A 76 12.50 -10.43 15.08
N ALA A 77 13.71 -10.16 15.58
CA ALA A 77 14.03 -10.34 16.99
C ALA A 77 13.16 -9.44 17.88
N ALA A 78 13.00 -8.17 17.51
CA ALA A 78 12.13 -7.21 18.19
C ALA A 78 10.67 -7.68 18.20
N THR A 79 10.18 -8.16 17.05
CA THR A 79 8.81 -8.68 16.92
C THR A 79 8.58 -9.92 17.79
N ALA A 80 9.51 -10.88 17.76
CA ALA A 80 9.46 -12.08 18.58
C ALA A 80 9.53 -11.75 20.08
N HIS A 81 10.30 -10.73 20.46
CA HIS A 81 10.34 -10.25 21.85
C HIS A 81 9.00 -9.62 22.27
N ALA A 82 8.43 -8.75 21.44
CA ALA A 82 7.14 -8.11 21.70
C ALA A 82 5.99 -9.13 21.80
N LEU A 83 5.94 -10.10 20.88
CA LEU A 83 4.95 -11.18 20.88
C LEU A 83 5.08 -12.10 22.09
N ARG A 84 6.31 -12.48 22.48
CA ARG A 84 6.53 -13.28 23.70
C ARG A 84 6.00 -12.59 24.95
N GLY A 85 6.16 -11.26 25.05
CA GLY A 85 5.61 -10.49 26.17
C GLY A 85 4.08 -10.49 26.22
N LEU A 86 3.41 -10.53 25.07
CA LEU A 86 1.95 -10.56 24.98
C LEU A 86 1.38 -11.96 25.22
N LEU A 87 1.98 -12.98 24.63
CA LEU A 87 1.55 -14.37 24.75
C LEU A 87 1.73 -14.94 26.16
N ARG A 88 2.62 -14.35 26.96
CA ARG A 88 2.80 -14.68 28.39
C ARG A 88 1.70 -14.13 29.28
N LYS A 89 0.90 -13.17 28.82
CA LYS A 89 -0.23 -12.65 29.59
C LYS A 89 -1.43 -13.57 29.39
N PRO A 90 -2.18 -13.92 30.44
CA PRO A 90 -3.42 -14.68 30.29
C PRO A 90 -4.37 -13.90 29.38
N GLY A 91 -5.02 -14.61 28.45
CA GLY A 91 -5.99 -14.02 27.55
C GLY A 91 -7.18 -13.46 28.33
N ALA A 92 -7.75 -12.35 27.88
CA ALA A 92 -8.96 -11.79 28.49
C ALA A 92 -10.09 -12.83 28.46
N GLU A 93 -10.77 -13.03 29.60
CA GLU A 93 -11.92 -13.93 29.69
C GLU A 93 -13.00 -13.52 28.68
N GLY A 94 -13.48 -14.48 27.88
CA GLY A 94 -14.48 -14.25 26.84
C GLY A 94 -13.95 -13.67 25.51
N GLY A 95 -12.64 -13.49 25.35
CA GLY A 95 -12.03 -12.97 24.12
C GLY A 95 -12.15 -13.93 22.92
N ARG A 96 -13.18 -13.74 22.08
CA ARG A 96 -13.32 -14.51 20.84
C ARG A 96 -12.36 -13.98 19.77
N ARG A 97 -11.53 -14.85 19.20
CA ARG A 97 -10.63 -14.48 18.09
C ARG A 97 -11.46 -14.00 16.89
N PRO A 98 -11.11 -12.86 16.26
CA PRO A 98 -11.78 -12.42 15.06
C PRO A 98 -11.57 -13.47 13.95
N PRO A 99 -12.62 -13.87 13.21
CA PRO A 99 -12.46 -14.92 12.22
C PRO A 99 -11.66 -14.41 11.01
N LEU A 100 -10.76 -15.25 10.49
CA LEU A 100 -9.84 -14.95 9.39
C LEU A 100 -10.52 -14.37 8.14
N ARG A 101 -11.79 -14.71 7.91
CA ARG A 101 -12.60 -14.17 6.80
C ARG A 101 -12.70 -12.64 6.80
N TRP A 102 -12.61 -11.99 7.96
CA TRP A 102 -12.58 -10.53 8.04
C TRP A 102 -11.22 -9.94 7.63
N SER A 103 -10.14 -10.69 7.81
CA SER A 103 -8.79 -10.30 7.41
C SER A 103 -8.52 -10.59 5.92
N LEU A 104 -9.24 -11.54 5.33
CA LEU A 104 -9.08 -11.97 3.95
C LEU A 104 -9.09 -10.82 2.92
N PRO A 105 -10.07 -9.89 2.89
CA PRO A 105 -10.08 -8.84 1.89
C PRO A 105 -8.86 -7.91 1.97
N TYR A 106 -8.32 -7.66 3.16
CA TYR A 106 -7.10 -6.87 3.33
C TYR A 106 -5.87 -7.59 2.76
N GLY A 107 -5.75 -8.91 2.99
CA GLY A 107 -4.69 -9.73 2.41
C GLY A 107 -4.78 -9.81 0.88
N LEU A 108 -5.99 -9.98 0.35
CA LEU A 108 -6.26 -10.00 -1.09
C LEU A 108 -5.94 -8.66 -1.76
N PHE A 109 -6.33 -7.56 -1.13
CA PHE A 109 -5.97 -6.23 -1.60
C PHE A 109 -4.46 -6.00 -1.57
N GLY A 110 -3.78 -6.33 -0.46
CA GLY A 110 -2.32 -6.19 -0.36
C GLY A 110 -1.58 -7.00 -1.43
N LEU A 111 -2.10 -8.19 -1.75
CA LEU A 111 -1.60 -9.03 -2.85
C LEU A 111 -1.83 -8.37 -4.22
N ALA A 112 -3.03 -7.86 -4.47
CA ALA A 112 -3.36 -7.15 -5.70
C ALA A 112 -2.50 -5.90 -5.90
N ALA A 113 -2.39 -5.06 -4.86
CA ALA A 113 -1.55 -3.87 -4.84
C ALA A 113 -0.08 -4.23 -5.10
N GLY A 114 0.45 -5.24 -4.41
CA GLY A 114 1.80 -5.73 -4.63
C GLY A 114 2.05 -6.21 -6.06
N LEU A 115 1.09 -6.93 -6.66
CA LEU A 115 1.18 -7.39 -8.06
C LEU A 115 1.14 -6.21 -9.05
N LEU A 116 0.26 -5.24 -8.85
CA LEU A 116 0.18 -4.04 -9.71
C LEU A 116 1.48 -3.23 -9.65
N VAL A 117 2.01 -2.98 -8.44
CA VAL A 117 3.28 -2.26 -8.25
C VAL A 117 4.45 -3.06 -8.82
N LEU A 118 4.46 -4.39 -8.69
CA LEU A 118 5.47 -5.24 -9.30
C LEU A 118 5.45 -5.15 -10.83
N LEU A 119 4.26 -5.22 -11.45
CA LEU A 119 4.11 -5.12 -12.89
C LEU A 119 4.58 -3.77 -13.42
N GLU A 120 4.30 -2.68 -12.70
CA GLU A 120 4.82 -1.34 -13.02
C GLU A 120 6.34 -1.27 -12.84
N GLY A 121 6.87 -1.73 -11.70
CA GLY A 121 8.30 -1.69 -11.39
C GLY A 121 9.19 -2.53 -12.31
N ARG A 122 8.63 -3.56 -12.95
CA ARG A 122 9.34 -4.33 -13.99
C ARG A 122 9.63 -3.48 -15.24
N ARG A 123 8.86 -2.41 -15.46
CA ARG A 123 9.03 -1.49 -16.59
C ARG A 123 9.74 -0.22 -16.15
N GLU A 124 9.28 0.33 -15.02
CA GLU A 124 9.70 1.63 -14.50
C GLU A 124 10.13 1.50 -13.03
N PRO A 125 11.36 1.06 -12.74
CA PRO A 125 11.81 0.83 -11.37
C PRO A 125 11.74 2.09 -10.48
N TYR A 126 12.03 3.26 -11.06
CA TYR A 126 11.97 4.54 -10.36
C TYR A 126 10.55 4.97 -10.00
N ALA A 127 9.54 4.56 -10.78
CA ALA A 127 8.13 4.80 -10.47
C ALA A 127 7.72 4.15 -9.14
N VAL A 128 8.27 2.97 -8.82
CA VAL A 128 8.02 2.28 -7.53
C VAL A 128 8.63 3.05 -6.36
N ILE A 129 9.80 3.65 -6.55
CA ILE A 129 10.44 4.49 -5.52
C ILE A 129 9.55 5.71 -5.25
N VAL A 130 9.10 6.38 -6.31
CA VAL A 130 8.17 7.52 -6.21
C VAL A 130 6.88 7.12 -5.49
N LEU A 131 6.26 6.00 -5.86
CA LEU A 131 5.06 5.48 -5.18
C LEU A 131 5.32 5.21 -3.70
N THR A 132 6.45 4.60 -3.37
CA THR A 132 6.82 4.27 -1.98
C THR A 132 6.98 5.53 -1.15
N LEU A 133 7.70 6.54 -1.65
CA LEU A 133 7.87 7.83 -0.98
C LEU A 133 6.53 8.57 -0.83
N SER A 134 5.63 8.41 -1.79
CA SER A 134 4.29 9.02 -1.77
C SER A 134 3.35 8.44 -0.70
N MET A 135 3.68 7.29 -0.10
CA MET A 135 2.84 6.63 0.91
C MET A 135 2.63 7.50 2.16
N GLY A 136 3.63 8.27 2.59
CA GLY A 136 3.49 9.19 3.73
C GLY A 136 2.48 10.31 3.46
N PRO A 137 2.63 11.11 2.38
CA PRO A 137 1.64 12.07 1.95
C PRO A 137 0.24 11.46 1.72
N ALA A 138 0.18 10.24 1.16
CA ALA A 138 -1.08 9.52 0.95
C ALA A 138 -1.83 9.30 2.27
N GLU A 139 -1.15 8.78 3.31
CA GLU A 139 -1.74 8.55 4.63
C GLU A 139 -2.19 9.85 5.30
N TRP A 140 -1.38 10.90 5.22
CA TRP A 140 -1.75 12.22 5.72
C TRP A 140 -3.03 12.74 5.05
N LEU A 141 -3.20 12.54 3.75
CA LEU A 141 -4.41 12.90 3.01
C LEU A 141 -5.63 12.06 3.40
N LEU A 142 -5.45 10.77 3.74
CA LEU A 142 -6.54 9.95 4.29
C LEU A 142 -7.05 10.50 5.63
N TYR A 143 -6.12 10.89 6.50
CA TYR A 143 -6.46 11.55 7.77
C TYR A 143 -7.16 12.90 7.53
N ARG A 144 -6.65 13.71 6.59
CA ARG A 144 -7.25 15.00 6.24
C ARG A 144 -8.65 14.84 5.66
N TYR A 145 -8.88 13.85 4.80
CA TYR A 145 -10.19 13.53 4.23
C TYR A 145 -11.21 13.22 5.34
N ARG A 146 -10.84 12.43 6.35
CA ARG A 146 -11.71 12.12 7.51
C ARG A 146 -12.12 13.41 8.24
N GLY A 147 -11.15 14.27 8.58
CA GLY A 147 -11.42 15.53 9.26
C GLY A 147 -12.33 16.47 8.45
N LEU A 148 -12.06 16.61 7.15
CA LEU A 148 -12.86 17.44 6.24
C LEU A 148 -14.27 16.87 6.01
N SER A 149 -14.42 15.54 5.98
CA SER A 149 -15.72 14.88 5.84
C SER A 149 -16.60 15.11 7.06
N VAL A 150 -16.03 15.04 8.27
CA VAL A 150 -16.75 15.37 9.52
C VAL A 150 -17.14 16.85 9.56
N ALA A 151 -16.26 17.76 9.12
CA ALA A 151 -16.60 19.17 9.01
C ALA A 151 -17.74 19.42 7.99
N ALA A 152 -17.71 18.73 6.85
CA ALA A 152 -18.79 18.78 5.86
C ALA A 152 -20.11 18.25 6.42
N LEU A 153 -20.08 17.17 7.20
CA LEU A 153 -21.25 16.62 7.88
C LEU A 153 -21.89 17.65 8.82
N ARG A 154 -21.08 18.34 9.63
CA ARG A 154 -21.56 19.39 10.56
C ARG A 154 -22.14 20.61 9.84
N ALA A 155 -21.70 20.89 8.62
CA ALA A 155 -22.08 22.08 7.87
C ALA A 155 -23.21 21.87 6.85
N THR A 156 -23.74 20.65 6.70
CA THR A 156 -24.76 20.32 5.69
C THR A 156 -26.04 19.80 6.33
N ALA A 157 -27.17 20.39 5.95
CA ALA A 157 -28.49 19.99 6.44
C ALA A 157 -29.21 18.99 5.51
N THR A 158 -28.70 18.76 4.29
CA THR A 158 -29.33 17.89 3.30
C THR A 158 -28.39 16.76 2.85
N PRO A 159 -28.90 15.55 2.59
CA PRO A 159 -28.10 14.43 2.08
C PRO A 159 -27.41 14.73 0.75
N ALA A 160 -28.06 15.46 -0.16
CA ALA A 160 -27.48 15.85 -1.44
C ALA A 160 -26.34 16.87 -1.27
N GLY A 161 -26.49 17.83 -0.35
CA GLY A 161 -25.43 18.79 -0.01
C GLY A 161 -24.20 18.12 0.59
N PHE A 162 -24.41 17.11 1.44
CA PHE A 162 -23.33 16.29 1.98
C PHE A 162 -22.60 15.52 0.87
N LEU A 163 -23.34 14.84 -0.02
CA LEU A 163 -22.78 14.12 -1.17
C LEU A 163 -21.87 15.00 -2.04
N LEU A 164 -22.33 16.19 -2.40
CA LEU A 164 -21.55 17.13 -3.22
C LEU A 164 -20.29 17.61 -2.50
N ARG A 165 -20.38 17.92 -1.20
CA ARG A 165 -19.21 18.34 -0.42
C ARG A 165 -18.22 17.20 -0.21
N SER A 166 -18.69 15.99 0.09
CA SER A 166 -17.83 14.80 0.20
C SER A 166 -17.15 14.48 -1.13
N ALA A 167 -17.86 14.62 -2.26
CA ALA A 167 -17.26 14.49 -3.60
C ALA A 167 -16.18 15.54 -3.85
N GLY A 168 -16.43 16.80 -3.47
CA GLY A 168 -15.45 17.88 -3.57
C GLY A 168 -14.20 17.64 -2.72
N VAL A 169 -14.37 17.18 -1.47
CA VAL A 169 -13.25 16.82 -0.58
C VAL A 169 -12.48 15.62 -1.12
N LEU A 170 -13.18 14.61 -1.66
CA LEU A 170 -12.55 13.45 -2.30
C LEU A 170 -11.69 13.88 -3.50
N GLY A 171 -12.26 14.72 -4.38
CA GLY A 171 -11.56 15.27 -5.52
C GLY A 171 -10.35 16.11 -5.11
N LEU A 172 -10.49 16.97 -4.10
CA LEU A 172 -9.39 17.79 -3.58
C LEU A 172 -8.26 16.94 -3.01
N CYS A 173 -8.56 15.92 -2.19
CA CYS A 173 -7.55 15.03 -1.63
C CYS A 173 -6.88 14.19 -2.72
N LEU A 174 -7.65 13.67 -3.69
CA LEU A 174 -7.08 12.90 -4.79
C LEU A 174 -6.19 13.78 -5.68
N LEU A 175 -6.63 14.98 -6.04
CA LEU A 175 -5.81 15.93 -6.80
C LEU A 175 -4.56 16.32 -6.01
N GLY A 176 -4.69 16.63 -4.72
CA GLY A 176 -3.56 16.93 -3.85
C GLY A 176 -2.54 15.79 -3.75
N TYR A 177 -3.00 14.53 -3.88
CA TYR A 177 -2.13 13.37 -3.95
C TYR A 177 -1.45 13.19 -5.32
N LEU A 178 -2.20 13.38 -6.41
CA LEU A 178 -1.72 13.14 -7.77
C LEU A 178 -0.84 14.27 -8.31
N LEU A 179 -1.08 15.52 -7.92
CA LEU A 179 -0.39 16.68 -8.47
C LEU A 179 1.14 16.64 -8.23
N PRO A 180 1.65 16.25 -7.05
CA PRO A 180 3.09 16.09 -6.82
C PRO A 180 3.71 14.89 -7.54
N LEU A 181 2.91 13.87 -7.88
CA LEU A 181 3.40 12.68 -8.60
C LEU A 181 3.69 12.98 -10.07
N LEU A 182 3.04 13.97 -10.67
CA LEU A 182 3.26 14.38 -12.05
C LEU A 182 4.68 14.89 -12.31
N PRO A 183 5.23 15.90 -11.58
CA PRO A 183 6.62 16.29 -11.74
C PRO A 183 7.58 15.17 -11.34
N ALA A 184 7.24 14.33 -10.35
CA ALA A 184 8.07 13.18 -9.98
C ALA A 184 8.18 12.15 -11.11
N ALA A 185 7.12 11.93 -11.89
CA ALA A 185 7.14 11.09 -13.09
C ALA A 185 8.13 11.64 -14.13
N TYR A 186 8.05 12.95 -14.42
CA TYR A 186 8.96 13.59 -15.36
C TYR A 186 10.41 13.56 -14.90
N LEU A 187 10.68 13.77 -13.61
CA LEU A 187 12.03 13.70 -13.04
C LEU A 187 12.64 12.30 -13.10
N THR A 188 11.80 11.26 -13.07
CA THR A 188 12.24 9.86 -13.12
C THR A 188 12.22 9.25 -14.52
N GLY A 189 11.76 10.00 -15.52
CA GLY A 189 11.58 9.52 -16.89
C GLY A 189 10.40 8.56 -17.07
N ALA A 190 9.62 8.30 -16.02
CA ALA A 190 8.49 7.38 -16.06
C ALA A 190 7.28 8.04 -16.75
N PRO A 191 6.48 7.28 -17.52
CA PRO A 191 5.25 7.79 -18.12
C PRO A 191 4.26 8.21 -17.01
N PRO A 192 3.71 9.44 -17.05
CA PRO A 192 2.89 9.96 -15.97
C PRO A 192 1.54 9.23 -15.87
N VAL A 193 0.94 8.83 -17.00
CA VAL A 193 -0.40 8.25 -17.01
C VAL A 193 -0.49 6.92 -16.23
N PRO A 194 0.35 5.89 -16.48
CA PRO A 194 0.34 4.65 -15.71
C PRO A 194 0.57 4.88 -14.21
N LEU A 195 1.56 5.73 -13.87
CA LEU A 195 1.88 6.06 -12.48
C LEU A 195 0.69 6.69 -11.76
N LEU A 196 0.06 7.70 -12.37
CA LEU A 196 -1.06 8.43 -11.77
C LEU A 196 -2.31 7.54 -11.64
N LEU A 197 -2.60 6.69 -12.63
CA LEU A 197 -3.73 5.76 -12.57
C LEU A 197 -3.51 4.69 -11.49
N LEU A 198 -2.30 4.16 -11.38
CA LEU A 198 -1.94 3.21 -10.34
C LEU A 198 -2.04 3.86 -8.96
N ALA A 199 -1.45 5.04 -8.78
CA ALA A 199 -1.52 5.81 -7.54
C ALA A 199 -2.98 6.09 -7.14
N ALA A 200 -3.80 6.58 -8.08
CA ALA A 200 -5.23 6.84 -7.84
C ALA A 200 -5.98 5.56 -7.42
N THR A 201 -5.72 4.44 -8.08
CA THR A 201 -6.31 3.13 -7.76
C THR A 201 -5.95 2.71 -6.33
N LEU A 202 -4.68 2.77 -5.96
CA LEU A 202 -4.20 2.35 -4.64
C LEU A 202 -4.75 3.27 -3.54
N TRP A 203 -4.68 4.59 -3.74
CA TRP A 203 -5.14 5.56 -2.75
C TRP A 203 -6.65 5.48 -2.50
N THR A 204 -7.46 5.40 -3.56
CA THR A 204 -8.93 5.26 -3.41
C THR A 204 -9.33 3.94 -2.77
N ALA A 205 -8.62 2.85 -3.06
CA ALA A 205 -8.85 1.57 -2.42
C ALA A 205 -8.47 1.59 -0.92
N LEU A 206 -7.33 2.19 -0.56
CA LEU A 206 -6.93 2.39 0.83
C LEU A 206 -7.92 3.28 1.59
N LEU A 207 -8.45 4.32 0.96
CA LEU A 207 -9.48 5.17 1.53
C LEU A 207 -10.73 4.34 1.90
N LEU A 208 -11.26 3.56 0.96
CA LEU A 208 -12.41 2.69 1.23
C LEU A 208 -12.15 1.72 2.38
N GLN A 209 -10.95 1.14 2.45
CA GLN A 209 -10.55 0.24 3.54
C GLN A 209 -10.45 0.95 4.88
N ALA A 210 -9.94 2.19 4.90
CA ALA A 210 -9.87 3.01 6.09
C ALA A 210 -11.27 3.31 6.65
N PHE A 211 -12.30 3.38 5.82
CA PHE A 211 -13.70 3.50 6.24
C PHE A 211 -14.41 2.14 6.42
N GLY A 212 -13.66 1.07 6.68
CA GLY A 212 -14.19 -0.25 7.00
C GLY A 212 -14.78 -1.02 5.81
N THR A 213 -14.59 -0.53 4.57
CA THR A 213 -15.10 -1.18 3.36
C THR A 213 -14.00 -1.94 2.66
N ALA A 214 -13.83 -3.21 3.01
CA ALA A 214 -12.68 -3.99 2.54
C ALA A 214 -12.93 -4.80 1.24
N TRP A 215 -14.15 -5.31 1.04
CA TRP A 215 -14.44 -6.23 -0.07
C TRP A 215 -14.46 -5.57 -1.47
N PRO A 216 -15.23 -4.49 -1.71
CA PRO A 216 -15.22 -3.81 -3.00
C PRO A 216 -13.82 -3.44 -3.51
N PRO A 217 -12.95 -2.75 -2.72
CA PRO A 217 -11.62 -2.43 -3.21
C PRO A 217 -10.75 -3.67 -3.43
N ALA A 218 -10.88 -4.71 -2.59
CA ALA A 218 -10.15 -5.96 -2.79
C ALA A 218 -10.51 -6.64 -4.12
N VAL A 219 -11.81 -6.75 -4.44
CA VAL A 219 -12.28 -7.40 -5.68
C VAL A 219 -11.88 -6.59 -6.90
N ILE A 220 -12.04 -5.26 -6.88
CA ILE A 220 -11.70 -4.39 -8.01
C ILE A 220 -10.18 -4.43 -8.28
N CYS A 221 -9.36 -4.28 -7.24
CA CYS A 221 -7.92 -4.34 -7.38
C CYS A 221 -7.43 -5.74 -7.80
N LEU A 222 -8.02 -6.82 -7.26
CA LEU A 222 -7.71 -8.18 -7.69
C LEU A 222 -8.05 -8.43 -9.15
N ALA A 223 -9.21 -7.96 -9.61
CA ALA A 223 -9.60 -8.07 -11.02
C ALA A 223 -8.59 -7.33 -11.90
N ALA A 224 -8.25 -6.07 -11.57
CA ALA A 224 -7.27 -5.29 -12.31
C ALA A 224 -5.88 -5.95 -12.34
N ALA A 225 -5.41 -6.44 -11.19
CA ALA A 225 -4.13 -7.12 -11.05
C ALA A 225 -4.12 -8.46 -11.82
N GLY A 226 -5.20 -9.21 -11.74
CA GLY A 226 -5.40 -10.47 -12.46
C GLY A 226 -5.42 -10.27 -13.97
N THR A 227 -6.14 -9.25 -14.47
CA THR A 227 -6.18 -8.93 -15.91
C THR A 227 -4.81 -8.49 -16.41
N ALA A 228 -4.14 -7.56 -15.72
CA ALA A 228 -2.83 -7.06 -16.14
C ALA A 228 -1.75 -8.15 -16.04
N GLY A 229 -1.81 -8.97 -14.98
CA GLY A 229 -0.92 -10.11 -14.77
C GLY A 229 -1.10 -11.22 -15.80
N ALA A 230 -2.35 -11.60 -16.12
CA ALA A 230 -2.65 -12.62 -17.12
C ALA A 230 -2.19 -12.19 -18.51
N VAL A 231 -2.49 -10.95 -18.91
CA VAL A 231 -2.02 -10.40 -20.20
C VAL A 231 -0.49 -10.37 -20.28
N SER A 232 0.17 -9.99 -19.20
CA SER A 232 1.64 -9.97 -19.14
C SER A 232 2.26 -11.37 -19.18
N ALA A 233 1.68 -12.35 -18.47
CA ALA A 233 2.20 -13.72 -18.41
C ALA A 233 1.97 -14.47 -19.73
N LEU A 234 0.80 -14.30 -20.34
CA LEU A 234 0.41 -14.95 -21.60
C LEU A 234 0.90 -14.19 -22.85
N ARG A 235 1.59 -13.05 -22.68
CA ARG A 235 2.08 -12.16 -23.75
C ARG A 235 0.97 -11.74 -24.73
N LEU A 236 -0.23 -11.48 -24.21
CA LEU A 236 -1.39 -11.10 -25.01
C LEU A 236 -1.34 -9.61 -25.38
N PRO A 237 -1.95 -9.20 -26.49
CA PRO A 237 -2.28 -7.78 -26.69
C PRO A 237 -3.27 -7.33 -25.59
N PRO A 238 -3.18 -6.08 -25.09
CA PRO A 238 -2.37 -4.97 -25.57
C PRO A 238 -1.00 -4.84 -24.86
N GLY A 239 -0.47 -5.92 -24.28
CA GLY A 239 0.87 -5.99 -23.68
C GLY A 239 1.14 -4.89 -22.64
N PRO A 240 2.01 -3.91 -22.93
CA PRO A 240 2.34 -2.84 -21.99
C PRO A 240 1.13 -2.00 -21.55
N ALA A 241 0.12 -1.83 -22.40
CA ALA A 241 -1.04 -1.00 -22.05
C ALA A 241 -2.03 -1.70 -21.09
N ALA A 242 -1.86 -3.00 -20.80
CA ALA A 242 -2.81 -3.75 -19.99
C ALA A 242 -2.95 -3.22 -18.54
N LEU A 243 -1.82 -2.84 -17.92
CA LEU A 243 -1.80 -2.27 -16.58
C LEU A 243 -2.51 -0.90 -16.50
N PRO A 244 -2.14 0.10 -17.33
CA PRO A 244 -2.83 1.38 -17.29
C PRO A 244 -4.30 1.27 -17.69
N LEU A 245 -4.68 0.38 -18.62
CA LEU A 245 -6.10 0.14 -18.95
C LEU A 245 -6.88 -0.47 -17.78
N ALA A 246 -6.30 -1.46 -17.09
CA ALA A 246 -6.91 -2.06 -15.91
C ALA A 246 -7.07 -1.04 -14.78
N CYS A 247 -6.06 -0.19 -14.55
CA CYS A 247 -6.15 0.90 -13.57
C CYS A 247 -7.16 1.98 -14.01
N ALA A 248 -7.20 2.34 -15.29
CA ALA A 248 -8.17 3.29 -15.84
C ALA A 248 -9.62 2.81 -15.66
N ALA A 249 -9.87 1.50 -15.72
CA ALA A 249 -11.18 0.91 -15.40
C ALA A 249 -11.45 0.82 -13.89
N ALA A 250 -10.41 0.57 -13.09
CA ALA A 250 -10.53 0.44 -11.63
C ALA A 250 -10.85 1.76 -10.93
N VAL A 251 -10.19 2.86 -11.33
CA VAL A 251 -10.37 4.20 -10.75
C VAL A 251 -11.84 4.65 -10.71
N PRO A 252 -12.62 4.68 -11.82
CA PRO A 252 -14.01 5.11 -11.78
C PRO A 252 -14.88 4.16 -10.96
N CYS A 253 -14.62 2.85 -10.98
CA CYS A 253 -15.33 1.88 -10.13
C CYS A 253 -15.11 2.17 -8.64
N LEU A 254 -13.85 2.42 -8.23
CA LEU A 254 -13.49 2.75 -6.85
C LEU A 254 -14.06 4.10 -6.42
N LEU A 255 -14.01 5.12 -7.30
CA LEU A 255 -14.61 6.42 -7.05
C LEU A 255 -16.13 6.32 -6.92
N ALA A 256 -16.81 5.57 -7.79
CA ALA A 256 -18.25 5.33 -7.68
C ALA A 256 -18.59 4.61 -6.36
N CYS A 257 -17.80 3.63 -5.93
CA CYS A 257 -17.93 3.00 -4.62
C CYS A 257 -17.72 4.01 -3.49
N ALA A 258 -16.68 4.84 -3.55
CA ALA A 258 -16.39 5.87 -2.56
C ALA A 258 -17.54 6.87 -2.42
N LEU A 259 -18.07 7.38 -3.53
CA LEU A 259 -19.19 8.32 -3.52
C LEU A 259 -20.47 7.70 -2.98
N ARG A 260 -20.82 6.48 -3.42
CA ARG A 260 -22.03 5.77 -2.95
C ARG A 260 -22.00 5.45 -1.46
N LEU A 261 -20.80 5.16 -0.93
CA LEU A 261 -20.63 4.65 0.42
C LEU A 261 -20.26 5.74 1.42
N LEU A 262 -19.29 6.60 1.09
CA LEU A 262 -18.83 7.69 1.95
C LEU A 262 -19.70 8.94 1.84
N GLY A 263 -20.49 9.06 0.77
CA GLY A 263 -21.48 10.13 0.65
C GLY A 263 -22.75 9.89 1.49
N ARG A 264 -22.82 8.80 2.25
CA ARG A 264 -23.93 8.55 3.19
C ARG A 264 -23.57 9.09 4.58
N PRO A 265 -24.39 9.96 5.19
CA PRO A 265 -24.13 10.53 6.52
C PRO A 265 -23.89 9.47 7.60
N ALA A 266 -24.61 8.35 7.52
CA ALA A 266 -24.56 7.24 8.48
C ALA A 266 -23.20 6.55 8.64
N ARG A 267 -22.21 6.83 7.79
CA ARG A 267 -20.86 6.27 7.91
C ARG A 267 -19.86 7.17 8.63
N HIS A 268 -20.27 8.39 8.97
CA HIS A 268 -19.44 9.40 9.65
C HIS A 268 -19.99 9.82 11.01
N ALA A 269 -21.11 9.22 11.43
CA ALA A 269 -21.70 9.33 12.77
C ALA A 269 -21.17 8.17 13.64
#